data_AF-A0A7J9RUF2-F1
#
_entry.id   AF-A0A7J9RUF2-F1
#
_cell.length_a   1.000
_cell.length_b   1.000
_cell.length_c   1.000
_cell.angle_alpha   90.00
_cell.angle_beta   90.00
_cell.angle_gamma   90.00
#
_symmetry.space_group_name_H-M   'P 1'
#
loop_
_entity.id
_entity.type
_entity.pdbx_description
1 polymer ?
#
loop_
_entity_poly.entity_id
_entity_poly.type
_entity_poly.pdbx_seq_one_letter_code
_entity_poly.pdbx_strand_id
1 'polypeptide(L)'
;MVVLGKVLSIFTKYEKIIGISGNGVHSIENLIKNYIYPVTTQAIIKGLSESVGVRIDDPYSSFYILVKVLSPPTKGVRKIDRNSLVLLNVTGDTVEKDLEKNGIIQVNRKKKTILLAEPENATDISNIILSFEKLEHVKEAKVGDYNFNNPVQVLHYLEYVALKFPDKLKEEIDKLRETSRYVNEAIAIAKIFSEVLRKMILKKCPQEKTQKSKDYYSKMN
;
A
#
# COMPACT_ATOMS: atom_id res chain seq x y z
N MET A 1 -0.45 -6.13 10.25
CA MET A 1 -1.43 -7.24 10.13
C MET A 1 -2.54 -7.31 11.20
N VAL A 2 -2.66 -6.37 12.16
CA VAL A 2 -3.67 -6.45 13.24
C VAL A 2 -5.12 -6.30 12.75
N VAL A 3 -5.34 -5.55 11.66
CA VAL A 3 -6.70 -5.29 11.12
C VAL A 3 -7.31 -6.53 10.48
N LEU A 4 -6.59 -7.20 9.56
CA LEU A 4 -7.06 -8.46 8.99
C LEU A 4 -7.24 -9.55 10.04
N GLY A 5 -6.35 -9.62 11.04
CA GLY A 5 -6.50 -10.56 12.15
C GLY A 5 -7.77 -10.31 12.97
N LYS A 6 -8.18 -9.05 13.17
CA LYS A 6 -9.44 -8.70 13.83
C LYS A 6 -10.67 -9.02 12.98
N VAL A 7 -10.61 -8.80 11.67
CA VAL A 7 -11.71 -9.17 10.77
C VAL A 7 -11.86 -10.69 10.76
N LEU A 8 -10.75 -11.42 10.61
CA LEU A 8 -10.73 -12.87 10.63
C LEU A 8 -11.25 -13.41 11.96
N SER A 9 -10.89 -12.80 13.11
CA SER A 9 -11.39 -13.25 14.41
C SER A 9 -12.89 -13.07 14.60
N ILE A 10 -13.55 -12.17 13.86
CA ILE A 10 -15.01 -12.07 13.85
C ILE A 10 -15.59 -13.25 13.06
N PHE A 11 -15.01 -13.55 11.89
CA PHE A 11 -15.50 -14.65 11.04
C PHE A 11 -15.19 -16.04 11.60
N THR A 12 -14.11 -16.22 12.34
CA THR A 12 -13.74 -17.51 12.94
C THR A 12 -14.40 -17.78 14.29
N LYS A 13 -15.22 -16.84 14.81
CA LYS A 13 -16.05 -17.08 16.01
C LYS A 13 -17.21 -18.02 15.76
N TYR A 14 -17.59 -18.23 14.51
CA TYR A 14 -18.70 -19.09 14.15
C TYR A 14 -18.23 -20.54 14.06
N GLU A 15 -18.72 -21.37 14.99
CA GLU A 15 -18.39 -22.80 15.10
C GLU A 15 -18.99 -23.62 13.94
N LYS A 16 -20.07 -23.13 13.33
CA LYS A 16 -20.75 -23.77 12.20
C LYS A 16 -21.34 -22.72 11.26
N ILE A 17 -21.03 -22.84 9.96
CA ILE A 17 -21.57 -21.97 8.92
C ILE A 17 -22.64 -22.77 8.16
N ILE A 18 -23.90 -22.37 8.32
CA ILE A 18 -25.04 -23.05 7.70
C ILE A 18 -25.18 -22.52 6.26
N GLY A 19 -25.22 -23.41 5.28
CA GLY A 19 -25.47 -23.06 3.86
C GLY A 19 -24.28 -23.20 2.91
N ILE A 20 -23.11 -23.66 3.37
CA ILE A 20 -22.00 -24.00 2.46
C ILE A 20 -22.09 -25.49 2.10
N SER A 21 -22.30 -25.80 0.82
CA SER A 21 -22.36 -27.18 0.35
C SER A 21 -20.97 -27.82 0.41
N GLY A 22 -20.72 -28.62 1.45
CA GLY A 22 -19.48 -29.39 1.61
C GLY A 22 -19.15 -29.65 3.08
N ASN A 23 -18.84 -30.90 3.41
CA ASN A 23 -18.43 -31.29 4.76
C ASN A 23 -16.96 -30.91 5.00
N GLY A 24 -16.66 -30.26 6.13
CA GLY A 24 -15.30 -30.18 6.70
C GLY A 24 -14.45 -28.93 6.35
N VAL A 25 -13.18 -28.99 6.76
CA VAL A 25 -12.19 -27.88 6.75
C VAL A 25 -12.02 -27.23 5.37
N HIS A 26 -12.13 -27.98 4.27
CA HIS A 26 -12.06 -27.43 2.91
C HIS A 26 -13.20 -26.44 2.58
N SER A 27 -14.38 -26.62 3.17
CA SER A 27 -15.53 -25.72 3.00
C SER A 27 -15.25 -24.35 3.61
N ILE A 28 -14.63 -24.34 4.80
CA ILE A 28 -14.21 -23.11 5.51
C ILE A 28 -13.04 -22.44 4.79
N GLU A 29 -12.04 -23.21 4.35
CA GLU A 29 -10.91 -22.69 3.58
C GLU A 29 -11.37 -22.02 2.28
N ASN A 30 -12.31 -22.64 1.57
CA ASN A 30 -12.93 -22.09 0.36
C ASN A 30 -13.68 -20.79 0.65
N LEU A 31 -14.48 -20.74 1.72
CA LEU A 31 -15.17 -19.51 2.14
C LEU A 31 -14.19 -18.38 2.44
N ILE A 32 -13.14 -18.68 3.22
CA ILE A 32 -12.16 -17.68 3.64
C ILE A 32 -11.42 -17.12 2.42
N LYS A 33 -10.90 -18.01 1.57
CA LYS A 33 -10.09 -17.63 0.41
C LYS A 33 -10.90 -16.91 -0.67
N ASN A 34 -12.09 -17.40 -0.99
CA ASN A 34 -12.82 -16.92 -2.17
C ASN A 34 -13.88 -15.86 -1.85
N TYR A 35 -14.23 -15.65 -0.59
CA TYR A 35 -15.27 -14.68 -0.21
C TYR A 35 -14.79 -13.69 0.86
N ILE A 36 -14.34 -14.17 2.02
CA ILE A 36 -14.05 -13.27 3.15
C ILE A 36 -12.85 -12.37 2.85
N TYR A 37 -11.73 -12.94 2.37
CA TYR A 37 -10.55 -12.16 2.06
C TYR A 37 -10.79 -11.14 0.93
N PRO A 38 -11.34 -11.54 -0.24
CA PRO A 38 -11.66 -10.58 -1.31
C PRO A 38 -12.58 -9.45 -0.85
N VAL A 39 -13.68 -9.76 -0.16
CA VAL A 39 -14.66 -8.75 0.30
C VAL A 39 -14.02 -7.79 1.31
N THR A 40 -13.22 -8.31 2.25
CA THR A 40 -12.53 -7.46 3.24
C THR A 40 -11.57 -6.48 2.58
N THR A 41 -10.80 -6.96 1.60
CA THR A 41 -9.86 -6.12 0.88
C THR A 41 -10.56 -5.08 0.02
N GLN A 42 -11.58 -5.47 -0.74
CA GLN A 42 -12.40 -4.54 -1.50
C GLN A 42 -13.02 -3.48 -0.60
N ALA A 43 -13.49 -3.85 0.60
CA ALA A 43 -14.01 -2.89 1.58
C ALA A 43 -12.94 -1.92 2.08
N ILE A 44 -11.71 -2.39 2.36
CA ILE A 44 -10.59 -1.53 2.76
C ILE A 44 -10.22 -0.56 1.63
N ILE A 45 -10.03 -1.08 0.40
CA ILE A 45 -9.68 -0.26 -0.77
C ILE A 45 -10.78 0.74 -1.06
N LYS A 46 -12.05 0.32 -1.07
CA LYS A 46 -13.21 1.19 -1.26
C LYS A 46 -13.29 2.28 -0.19
N GLY A 47 -13.13 1.92 1.09
CA GLY A 47 -13.15 2.90 2.17
C GLY A 47 -12.01 3.93 2.10
N LEU A 48 -10.85 3.54 1.57
CA LEU A 48 -9.73 4.45 1.30
C LEU A 48 -9.94 5.29 0.02
N SER A 49 -10.58 4.72 -0.99
CA SER A 49 -10.77 5.34 -2.29
C SER A 49 -11.92 6.36 -2.28
N GLU A 50 -12.98 6.09 -1.50
CA GLU A 50 -14.08 7.02 -1.23
C GLU A 50 -13.61 8.32 -0.59
N SER A 51 -12.59 8.27 0.28
CA SER A 51 -12.09 9.48 0.94
C SER A 51 -11.37 10.42 -0.01
N VAL A 52 -10.83 9.91 -1.12
CA VAL A 52 -10.14 10.69 -2.16
C VAL A 52 -10.96 10.91 -3.42
N GLY A 53 -12.17 10.35 -3.49
CA GLY A 53 -13.12 10.50 -4.59
C GLY A 53 -12.70 9.82 -5.91
N VAL A 54 -11.77 8.86 -5.88
CA VAL A 54 -11.29 8.15 -7.07
C VAL A 54 -11.26 6.67 -6.78
N ARG A 55 -11.83 5.86 -7.70
CA ARG A 55 -11.83 4.40 -7.60
C ARG A 55 -10.43 3.84 -7.90
N ILE A 56 -10.01 2.84 -7.12
CA ILE A 56 -8.81 2.04 -7.38
C ILE A 56 -9.30 0.73 -7.98
N ASP A 57 -8.86 0.44 -9.20
CA ASP A 57 -9.29 -0.70 -9.99
C ASP A 57 -8.13 -1.62 -10.38
N ASP A 58 -6.92 -1.07 -10.44
CA ASP A 58 -5.74 -1.83 -10.78
C ASP A 58 -5.32 -2.77 -9.62
N PRO A 59 -5.09 -4.05 -9.89
CA PRO A 59 -4.78 -5.03 -8.86
C PRO A 59 -3.41 -4.78 -8.19
N TYR A 60 -2.45 -4.24 -8.94
CA TYR A 60 -1.13 -3.88 -8.39
C TYR A 60 -1.24 -2.70 -7.44
N SER A 61 -2.08 -1.73 -7.78
CA SER A 61 -2.38 -0.56 -6.95
C SER A 61 -3.05 -0.99 -5.64
N SER A 62 -4.04 -1.87 -5.73
CA SER A 62 -4.71 -2.46 -4.56
C SER A 62 -3.72 -3.19 -3.65
N PHE A 63 -2.91 -4.10 -4.23
CA PHE A 63 -1.88 -4.83 -3.48
C PHE A 63 -0.90 -3.87 -2.78
N TYR A 64 -0.38 -2.89 -3.52
CA TYR A 64 0.61 -1.94 -3.02
C TYR A 64 0.05 -1.07 -1.87
N ILE A 65 -1.18 -0.56 -2.01
CA ILE A 65 -1.88 0.18 -0.95
C ILE A 65 -2.02 -0.69 0.30
N LEU A 66 -2.51 -1.93 0.16
CA LEU A 66 -2.72 -2.82 1.30
C LEU A 66 -1.41 -3.09 2.04
N VAL A 67 -0.32 -3.39 1.33
CA VAL A 67 0.99 -3.58 1.96
C VAL A 67 1.39 -2.32 2.72
N LYS A 68 1.33 -1.14 2.09
CA LYS A 68 1.76 0.11 2.72
C LYS A 68 0.92 0.52 3.93
N VAL A 69 -0.37 0.19 3.94
CA VAL A 69 -1.30 0.51 5.03
C VAL A 69 -1.22 -0.51 6.17
N LEU A 70 -1.12 -1.81 5.85
CA LEU A 70 -1.20 -2.89 6.84
C LEU A 70 0.13 -3.23 7.50
N SER A 71 1.25 -2.89 6.84
CA SER A 71 2.60 -3.13 7.32
C SER A 71 3.24 -1.81 7.74
N PRO A 72 3.74 -1.68 8.98
CA PRO A 72 4.36 -0.45 9.44
C PRO A 72 5.60 -0.10 8.59
N PRO A 73 5.94 1.18 8.45
CA PRO A 73 7.18 1.58 7.80
C PRO A 73 8.37 1.00 8.56
N THR A 74 9.26 0.32 7.85
CA THR A 74 10.54 -0.18 8.37
C THR A 74 11.68 0.77 7.97
N LYS A 75 12.83 0.67 8.64
CA LYS A 75 14.07 1.26 8.11
C LYS A 75 14.47 0.47 6.86
N GLY A 76 14.67 1.17 5.74
CA GLY A 76 14.89 0.54 4.43
C GLY A 76 13.60 -0.02 3.81
N VAL A 77 13.75 -0.92 2.84
CA VAL A 77 12.64 -1.51 2.08
C VAL A 77 11.83 -2.52 2.92
N ARG A 78 10.50 -2.47 2.83
CA ARG A 78 9.62 -3.41 3.55
C ARG A 78 9.84 -4.86 3.11
N LYS A 79 10.01 -5.74 4.10
CA LYS A 79 9.99 -7.20 3.93
C LYS A 79 8.56 -7.71 4.04
N ILE A 80 8.19 -8.56 3.10
CA ILE A 80 6.90 -9.27 3.09
C ILE A 80 7.21 -10.73 3.42
N ASP A 81 6.64 -11.26 4.50
CA ASP A 81 6.74 -12.70 4.78
C ASP A 81 5.81 -13.49 3.85
N ARG A 82 6.09 -14.79 3.67
CA ARG A 82 5.32 -15.63 2.73
C ARG A 82 3.83 -15.71 3.08
N ASN A 83 3.46 -15.68 4.36
CA ASN A 83 2.06 -15.78 4.75
C ASN A 83 1.33 -14.47 4.44
N SER A 84 1.96 -13.32 4.69
CA SER A 84 1.47 -12.02 4.23
C SER A 84 1.29 -11.98 2.72
N LEU A 85 2.26 -12.49 1.95
CA LEU A 85 2.18 -12.51 0.50
C LEU A 85 1.01 -13.37 0.02
N VAL A 86 0.86 -14.59 0.54
CA VAL A 86 -0.27 -15.47 0.19
C VAL A 86 -1.60 -14.80 0.53
N LEU A 87 -1.70 -14.21 1.72
CA LEU A 87 -2.91 -13.51 2.16
C LEU A 87 -3.26 -12.34 1.24
N LEU A 88 -2.29 -11.51 0.88
CA LEU A 88 -2.49 -10.35 0.02
C LEU A 88 -2.73 -10.74 -1.45
N ASN A 89 -2.09 -11.80 -1.93
CA ASN A 89 -2.29 -12.34 -3.28
C ASN A 89 -3.72 -12.85 -3.48
N VAL A 90 -4.25 -13.58 -2.49
CA VAL A 90 -5.65 -14.04 -2.49
C VAL A 90 -6.61 -12.85 -2.54
N THR A 91 -6.20 -11.70 -2.04
CA THR A 91 -7.07 -10.52 -1.99
C THR A 91 -7.00 -9.61 -3.23
N GLY A 92 -5.93 -9.66 -4.01
CA GLY A 92 -5.70 -8.81 -5.18
C GLY A 92 -5.88 -9.52 -6.52
N ASP A 93 -6.25 -10.80 -6.51
CA ASP A 93 -6.24 -11.68 -7.70
C ASP A 93 -4.88 -11.68 -8.44
N THR A 94 -3.79 -11.56 -7.68
CA THR A 94 -2.43 -11.46 -8.20
C THR A 94 -1.61 -12.68 -7.80
N VAL A 95 -0.77 -13.18 -8.70
CA VAL A 95 0.18 -14.27 -8.41
C VAL A 95 1.57 -13.70 -8.15
N GLU A 96 2.35 -14.31 -7.26
CA GLU A 96 3.72 -13.85 -6.91
C GLU A 96 4.58 -13.55 -8.15
N LYS A 97 4.57 -14.45 -9.14
CA LYS A 97 5.33 -14.28 -10.39
C LYS A 97 4.90 -13.05 -11.18
N ASP A 98 3.61 -12.73 -11.15
CA ASP A 98 3.05 -11.58 -11.85
C ASP A 98 3.43 -10.28 -11.12
N LEU A 99 3.38 -10.27 -9.78
CA LEU A 99 3.86 -9.15 -8.97
C LEU A 99 5.38 -8.90 -9.16
N GLU A 100 6.19 -9.95 -9.26
CA GLU A 100 7.63 -9.85 -9.52
C GLU A 100 7.88 -9.27 -10.93
N LYS A 101 7.20 -9.80 -11.95
CA LYS A 101 7.33 -9.36 -13.35
C LYS A 101 6.92 -7.90 -13.53
N ASN A 102 5.88 -7.45 -12.85
CA ASN A 102 5.37 -6.08 -12.94
C ASN A 102 6.09 -5.09 -11.99
N GLY A 103 7.16 -5.54 -11.32
CA GLY A 103 8.00 -4.68 -10.49
C GLY A 103 7.28 -4.17 -9.24
N ILE A 104 6.36 -4.96 -8.68
CA ILE A 104 5.66 -4.66 -7.41
C ILE A 104 6.40 -5.29 -6.23
N ILE A 105 7.02 -6.45 -6.44
CA ILE A 105 7.86 -7.12 -5.43
C ILE A 105 9.21 -7.52 -6.02
N GLN A 106 10.19 -7.76 -5.15
CA GLN A 106 11.48 -8.35 -5.49
C GLN A 106 11.68 -9.64 -4.68
N VAL A 107 11.91 -10.76 -5.37
CA VAL A 107 12.05 -12.07 -4.72
C VAL A 107 13.52 -12.51 -4.75
N ASN A 108 14.15 -12.56 -3.58
CA ASN A 108 15.45 -13.21 -3.43
C ASN A 108 15.27 -14.68 -3.03
N ARG A 109 15.29 -15.57 -4.03
CA ARG A 109 15.08 -17.01 -3.84
C ARG A 109 16.17 -17.64 -2.95
N LYS A 110 17.43 -17.19 -3.02
CA LYS A 110 18.54 -17.71 -2.21
C LYS A 110 18.37 -17.39 -0.73
N LYS A 111 17.99 -16.15 -0.41
CA LYS A 111 17.78 -15.68 0.97
C LYS A 111 16.36 -15.92 1.49
N LYS A 112 15.46 -16.48 0.66
CA LYS A 112 14.03 -16.66 0.94
C LYS A 112 13.36 -15.36 1.41
N THR A 113 13.76 -14.21 0.87
CA THR A 113 13.20 -12.91 1.23
C THR A 113 12.39 -12.32 0.09
N ILE A 114 11.26 -11.72 0.42
CA ILE A 114 10.38 -11.00 -0.51
C ILE A 114 10.34 -9.55 -0.03
N LEU A 115 10.64 -8.62 -0.92
CA LEU A 115 10.66 -7.19 -0.65
C LEU A 115 9.58 -6.51 -1.48
N LEU A 116 8.94 -5.47 -0.93
CA LEU A 116 8.13 -4.57 -1.73
C LEU A 116 9.08 -3.76 -2.65
N ALA A 117 8.74 -3.60 -3.92
CA ALA A 117 9.48 -2.69 -4.80
C ALA A 117 9.06 -1.25 -4.48
N GLU A 118 9.73 -0.63 -3.51
CA GLU A 118 9.52 0.76 -3.11
C GLU A 118 10.88 1.45 -2.87
N PRO A 119 10.93 2.80 -2.96
CA PRO A 119 12.09 3.56 -2.48
C PRO A 119 12.42 3.21 -1.02
N GLU A 120 13.69 3.29 -0.67
CA GLU A 120 14.14 3.06 0.70
C GLU A 120 13.59 4.16 1.62
N ASN A 121 13.00 3.75 2.74
CA ASN A 121 12.60 4.69 3.79
C ASN A 121 13.86 5.18 4.53
N ALA A 122 14.42 6.29 4.05
CA ALA A 122 15.60 6.97 4.59
C ALA A 122 15.20 8.28 5.27
N THR A 123 16.05 8.77 6.18
CA THR A 123 15.84 10.06 6.88
C THR A 123 16.30 11.27 6.09
N ASP A 124 17.24 11.07 5.16
CA ASP A 124 17.80 12.13 4.33
C ASP A 124 17.19 12.09 2.92
N ILE A 125 16.74 13.25 2.44
CA ILE A 125 16.08 13.44 1.15
C ILE A 125 16.99 12.96 0.01
N SER A 126 18.31 13.20 0.10
CA SER A 126 19.26 12.78 -0.94
C SER A 126 19.27 11.25 -1.10
N ASN A 127 19.25 10.53 0.01
CA ASN A 127 19.17 9.07 0.01
C ASN A 127 17.82 8.55 -0.49
N ILE A 128 16.71 9.25 -0.20
CA ILE A 128 15.39 8.92 -0.75
C ILE A 128 15.43 9.04 -2.28
N ILE A 129 15.91 10.17 -2.81
CA ILE A 129 16.03 10.42 -4.26
C ILE A 129 16.89 9.33 -4.92
N LEU A 130 18.07 9.02 -4.34
CA LEU A 130 18.94 7.96 -4.85
C LEU A 130 18.23 6.59 -4.86
N SER A 131 17.35 6.31 -3.90
CA SER A 131 16.61 5.06 -3.86
C SER A 131 15.55 4.94 -4.96
N PHE A 132 14.89 6.06 -5.32
CA PHE A 132 14.04 6.11 -6.51
C PHE A 132 14.84 5.86 -7.78
N GLU A 133 16.04 6.44 -7.91
CA GLU A 133 16.89 6.26 -9.08
C GLU A 133 17.42 4.83 -9.25
N LYS A 134 17.31 3.97 -8.24
CA LYS A 134 17.62 2.54 -8.36
C LYS A 134 16.51 1.75 -9.06
N LEU A 135 15.27 2.24 -9.05
CA LEU A 135 14.11 1.58 -9.66
C LEU A 135 14.22 1.63 -11.20
N GLU A 136 14.02 0.49 -11.84
CA GLU A 136 14.18 0.32 -13.30
C GLU A 136 13.30 1.28 -14.10
N HIS A 137 11.99 1.30 -13.82
CA HIS A 137 11.03 2.22 -14.46
C HIS A 137 11.35 3.71 -14.26
N VAL A 138 12.05 4.08 -13.16
CA VAL A 138 12.50 5.47 -12.96
C VAL A 138 13.74 5.76 -13.80
N LYS A 139 14.66 4.80 -13.96
CA LYS A 139 15.84 4.96 -14.83
C LYS A 139 15.45 5.13 -16.29
N GLU A 140 14.49 4.34 -16.76
CA GLU A 140 13.93 4.41 -18.11
C GLU A 140 13.24 5.76 -18.35
N ALA A 141 12.36 6.17 -17.43
CA ALA A 141 11.67 7.46 -17.55
C ALA A 141 12.62 8.66 -17.52
N LYS A 142 13.76 8.57 -16.83
CA LYS A 142 14.80 9.63 -16.85
C LYS A 142 15.43 9.85 -18.21
N VAL A 143 15.49 8.81 -19.06
CA VAL A 143 16.01 8.91 -20.43
C VAL A 143 14.90 9.12 -21.47
N GLY A 144 13.65 9.36 -21.00
CA GLY A 144 12.50 9.67 -21.85
C GLY A 144 11.67 8.45 -22.26
N ASP A 145 11.95 7.26 -21.71
CA ASP A 145 11.14 6.06 -21.94
C ASP A 145 10.04 5.93 -20.87
N TYR A 146 8.80 6.24 -21.25
CA TYR A 146 7.64 6.29 -20.35
C TYR A 146 6.74 5.05 -20.44
N ASN A 147 7.30 3.88 -20.77
CA ASN A 147 6.60 2.61 -20.88
C ASN A 147 6.22 1.99 -19.51
N PHE A 148 5.44 2.72 -18.71
CA PHE A 148 4.95 2.24 -17.43
C PHE A 148 3.88 1.16 -17.62
N ASN A 149 4.01 0.07 -16.86
CA ASN A 149 3.11 -1.09 -16.95
C ASN A 149 1.96 -1.05 -15.93
N ASN A 150 2.06 -0.22 -14.89
CA ASN A 150 1.04 -0.09 -13.85
C ASN A 150 1.10 1.29 -13.15
N PRO A 151 0.06 1.66 -12.36
CA PRO A 151 0.01 2.94 -11.66
C PRO A 151 1.07 3.13 -10.57
N VAL A 152 1.58 2.05 -9.97
CA VAL A 152 2.61 2.13 -8.93
C VAL A 152 3.94 2.64 -9.52
N GLN A 153 4.27 2.24 -10.75
CA GLN A 153 5.46 2.74 -11.44
C GLN A 153 5.34 4.24 -11.77
N VAL A 154 4.16 4.68 -12.24
CA VAL A 154 3.88 6.10 -12.47
C VAL A 154 3.96 6.90 -11.17
N LEU A 155 3.40 6.36 -10.08
CA LEU A 155 3.47 6.97 -8.75
C LEU A 155 4.93 7.19 -8.34
N HIS A 156 5.79 6.17 -8.42
CA HIS A 156 7.19 6.31 -8.03
C HIS A 156 7.93 7.35 -8.87
N TYR A 157 7.67 7.40 -10.18
CA TYR A 157 8.28 8.42 -11.04
C TYR A 157 7.80 9.83 -10.68
N LEU A 158 6.50 10.02 -10.45
CA LEU A 158 5.96 11.31 -10.03
C LEU A 158 6.48 11.74 -8.66
N GLU A 159 6.63 10.82 -7.70
CA GLU A 159 7.25 11.10 -6.40
C GLU A 159 8.73 11.51 -6.57
N TYR A 160 9.46 10.83 -7.46
CA TYR A 160 10.83 11.22 -7.81
C TYR A 160 10.91 12.63 -8.39
N VAL A 161 10.04 12.95 -9.36
CA VAL A 161 9.98 14.29 -9.98
C VAL A 161 9.61 15.33 -8.92
N ALA A 162 8.64 15.05 -8.06
CA ALA A 162 8.23 15.97 -6.99
C ALA A 162 9.37 16.27 -6.02
N LEU A 163 10.23 15.30 -5.71
CA LEU A 163 11.37 15.46 -4.81
C LEU A 163 12.55 16.15 -5.47
N LYS A 164 12.86 15.83 -6.73
CA LYS A 164 14.08 16.30 -7.41
C LYS A 164 13.86 17.56 -8.24
N PHE A 165 12.68 17.71 -8.85
CA PHE A 165 12.32 18.79 -9.77
C PHE A 165 10.89 19.29 -9.49
N PRO A 166 10.63 19.84 -8.29
CA PRO A 166 9.27 20.22 -7.87
C PRO A 166 8.58 21.18 -8.86
N ASP A 167 9.33 22.11 -9.45
CA ASP A 167 8.83 23.09 -10.40
C ASP A 167 8.31 22.47 -11.71
N LYS A 168 8.81 21.28 -12.06
CA LYS A 168 8.44 20.55 -13.29
C LYS A 168 7.34 19.52 -13.09
N LEU A 169 6.90 19.29 -11.85
CA LEU A 169 5.95 18.22 -11.54
C LEU A 169 4.64 18.36 -12.33
N LYS A 170 4.12 19.58 -12.44
CA LYS A 170 2.86 19.83 -13.16
C LYS A 170 2.99 19.51 -14.66
N GLU A 171 4.08 19.98 -15.28
CA GLU A 171 4.39 19.72 -16.68
C GLU A 171 4.53 18.22 -16.95
N GLU A 172 5.25 17.49 -16.09
CA GLU A 172 5.39 16.03 -16.22
C GLU A 172 4.06 15.28 -16.01
N ILE A 173 3.20 15.72 -15.10
CA ILE A 173 1.87 15.12 -14.94
C ILE A 173 1.05 15.29 -16.22
N ASP A 174 1.03 16.49 -16.80
CA ASP A 174 0.25 16.77 -18.00
C ASP A 174 0.79 15.99 -19.21
N LYS A 175 2.11 15.91 -19.37
CA LYS A 175 2.76 15.06 -20.38
C LYS A 175 2.42 13.57 -20.22
N LEU A 176 2.45 13.06 -18.99
CA LEU A 176 2.14 11.65 -18.73
C LEU A 176 0.68 11.32 -18.96
N ARG A 177 -0.25 12.29 -18.80
CA ARG A 177 -1.67 12.07 -19.10
C ARG A 177 -1.92 11.79 -20.57
N GLU A 178 -1.09 12.33 -21.45
CA GLU A 178 -1.17 12.10 -22.89
C GLU A 178 -0.65 10.71 -23.28
N THR A 179 0.27 10.14 -22.49
CA THR A 179 1.00 8.92 -22.85
C THR A 179 0.65 7.70 -22.00
N SER A 180 0.10 7.89 -20.80
CA SER A 180 -0.19 6.82 -19.85
C SER A 180 -1.59 6.92 -19.25
N ARG A 181 -2.36 5.83 -19.39
CA ARG A 181 -3.68 5.69 -18.76
C ARG A 181 -3.64 5.62 -17.22
N TYR A 182 -2.46 5.40 -16.64
CA TYR A 182 -2.31 5.10 -15.22
C TYR A 182 -2.15 6.34 -14.32
N VAL A 183 -2.01 7.53 -14.89
CA VAL A 183 -1.70 8.76 -14.12
C VAL A 183 -2.77 9.10 -13.09
N ASN A 184 -4.05 9.00 -13.45
CA ASN A 184 -5.14 9.36 -12.55
C ASN A 184 -5.18 8.44 -11.31
N GLU A 185 -4.94 7.15 -11.51
CA GLU A 185 -4.89 6.18 -10.42
C GLU A 185 -3.62 6.36 -9.57
N ALA A 186 -2.46 6.65 -10.18
CA ALA A 186 -1.24 6.99 -9.45
C ALA A 186 -1.44 8.22 -8.52
N ILE A 187 -2.09 9.27 -9.02
CA ILE A 187 -2.46 10.45 -8.22
C ILE A 187 -3.43 10.07 -7.09
N ALA A 188 -4.38 9.17 -7.35
CA ALA A 188 -5.30 8.68 -6.32
C ALA A 188 -4.54 7.93 -5.21
N ILE A 189 -3.59 7.07 -5.56
CA ILE A 189 -2.74 6.36 -4.58
C ILE A 189 -1.98 7.37 -3.71
N ALA A 190 -1.37 8.41 -4.31
CA ALA A 190 -0.66 9.46 -3.56
C ALA A 190 -1.58 10.18 -2.57
N LYS A 191 -2.80 10.53 -2.98
CA LYS A 191 -3.82 11.15 -2.10
C LYS A 191 -4.18 10.22 -0.94
N ILE A 192 -4.41 8.93 -1.21
CA ILE A 192 -4.73 7.93 -0.18
C ILE A 192 -3.62 7.91 0.87
N PHE A 193 -2.36 7.84 0.44
CA PHE A 193 -1.24 7.83 1.39
C PHE A 193 -1.11 9.13 2.18
N SER A 194 -1.32 10.28 1.55
CA SER A 194 -1.33 11.57 2.25
C SER A 194 -2.39 11.61 3.37
N GLU A 195 -3.60 11.14 3.09
CA GLU A 195 -4.68 11.10 4.08
C GLU A 195 -4.43 10.08 5.21
N VAL A 196 -3.98 8.88 4.85
CA VAL A 196 -3.67 7.82 5.82
C VAL A 196 -2.53 8.28 6.73
N LEU A 197 -1.45 8.83 6.18
CA LEU A 197 -0.33 9.38 6.95
C LEU A 197 -0.81 10.51 7.88
N ARG A 198 -1.64 11.44 7.39
CA ARG A 198 -2.22 12.52 8.21
C ARG A 198 -3.02 11.95 9.39
N LYS A 199 -3.88 10.97 9.15
CA LYS A 199 -4.68 10.31 10.21
C LYS A 199 -3.79 9.52 11.19
N MET A 200 -2.71 8.89 10.73
CA MET A 200 -1.75 8.18 11.59
C MET A 200 -0.92 9.12 12.46
N ILE A 201 -0.48 10.27 11.92
CA ILE A 201 0.23 11.32 12.67
C ILE A 201 -0.71 11.91 13.74
N LEU A 202 -1.95 12.26 13.37
CA LEU A 202 -2.95 12.78 14.32
C LEU A 202 -3.28 11.77 15.44
N LYS A 203 -3.28 10.46 15.15
CA LYS A 203 -3.46 9.40 16.17
C LYS A 203 -2.24 9.15 17.05
N LYS A 204 -1.05 9.62 16.69
CA LYS A 204 0.12 9.68 17.61
C LYS A 204 0.13 10.93 18.49
N CYS A 205 -0.49 12.03 18.05
CA CYS A 205 -0.71 13.26 18.82
C CYS A 205 -1.93 13.34 19.81
N PRO A 206 -2.52 12.25 20.37
CA PRO A 206 -3.50 12.41 21.45
C PRO A 206 -2.92 12.61 22.85
N GLN A 207 -1.62 12.38 23.09
CA GLN A 207 -1.09 12.34 24.48
C GLN A 207 -0.49 13.65 25.02
N GLU A 208 -0.27 14.68 24.21
CA GLU A 208 0.29 15.95 24.72
C GLU A 208 -0.76 16.99 25.14
N LYS A 209 -2.04 16.79 24.80
CA LYS A 209 -3.10 17.76 25.16
C LYS A 209 -3.76 17.51 26.50
N THR A 210 -3.56 16.33 27.11
CA THR A 210 -4.18 16.00 28.41
C THR A 210 -3.27 16.32 29.60
N GLN A 211 -1.93 16.33 29.42
CA GLN A 211 -1.01 16.62 30.52
C GLN A 211 -0.93 18.11 30.86
N LYS A 212 -0.94 19.00 29.85
CA LYS A 212 -0.93 20.46 30.09
C LYS A 212 -2.20 21.00 30.74
N SER A 213 -3.31 20.27 30.66
CA SER A 213 -4.55 20.65 31.37
C SER A 213 -4.51 20.27 32.86
N LYS A 214 -3.79 19.22 33.26
CA LYS A 214 -3.70 18.78 34.66
C LYS A 214 -2.68 19.59 35.47
N ASP A 215 -1.58 20.01 34.84
CA ASP A 215 -0.56 20.82 35.53
C ASP A 215 -1.02 22.27 35.77
N TYR A 216 -2.01 22.75 35.02
CA TYR A 216 -2.60 24.09 35.25
C TYR A 216 -3.55 24.11 36.45
N TYR A 217 -4.27 23.01 36.73
CA TYR A 217 -5.16 22.91 37.88
C TYR A 217 -4.47 22.42 39.17
N SER A 218 -3.30 21.79 39.08
CA SER A 218 -2.51 21.40 40.26
C SER A 218 -1.67 22.52 40.87
N LYS A 219 -1.57 23.69 40.22
CA LYS A 219 -0.87 24.88 40.73
C LYS A 219 -1.81 25.95 41.28
N MET A 220 -3.12 25.66 41.34
CA MET A 220 -4.15 26.57 41.84
C MET A 220 -4.90 26.06 43.07
N ASN A 221 -4.43 24.96 43.69
CA ASN A 221 -4.87 24.50 45.01
C ASN A 221 -3.69 24.47 45.97
#